data_AF-A0A316Z2I4-F1
#
_entry.id   AF-A0A316Z2I4-F1
#
_cell.length_a   1.000
_cell.length_b   1.000
_cell.length_c   1.000
_cell.angle_alpha   90.00
_cell.angle_beta   90.00
_cell.angle_gamma   90.00
#
_symmetry.space_group_name_H-M   'P 1'
#
loop_
_entity.id
_entity.type
_entity.pdbx_description
1 polymer ?
#
loop_
_entity_poly.entity_id
_entity_poly.type
_entity_poly.pdbx_seq_one_letter_code
_entity_poly.pdbx_strand_id
1 'polypeptide(L)'
;MDDAEIEAVLKWLGSSSSSREVEREQLRDRPLAFLESHLDLLPSHLLVLFSKALSVRQRGQVARIRERRRHFAEAKRPEQLSITEARARDPLAFKQYMGRAELGSSRMGSQPPASRLQQTSASSPSAPLEGQREKVTDPEDVMNQPRFQKLVKRYDEEELLGTLRQQEEREAETIEEVESDEQEEEEEEEEVSEGERPSNEPKEEDAIAEEQNNEKDFQTYILQRFIQGDPRLPASLYACDFDDVWDGDVQVGANARDAQNLDDRIRRAPKRSSEEAWFDEEEES
;
A
#
# COMPACT_ATOMS: atom_id res chain seq x y z
N MET A 1 3.91 25.53 10.73
CA MET A 1 3.91 25.39 12.19
C MET A 1 4.17 26.77 12.76
N ASP A 2 3.33 27.24 13.67
CA ASP A 2 3.51 28.56 14.28
C ASP A 2 4.50 28.50 15.46
N ASP A 3 4.91 29.66 15.95
CA ASP A 3 5.87 29.73 17.06
C ASP A 3 5.34 29.14 18.36
N ALA A 4 4.02 29.19 18.59
CA ALA A 4 3.41 28.64 19.79
C ALA A 4 3.44 27.09 19.75
N GLU A 5 3.13 26.50 18.60
CA GLU A 5 3.23 25.07 18.31
C GLU A 5 4.68 24.58 18.49
N ILE A 6 5.67 25.31 17.94
CA ILE A 6 7.09 24.98 18.11
C ILE A 6 7.48 25.00 19.60
N GLU A 7 7.09 26.04 20.34
CA GLU A 7 7.40 26.15 21.76
C GLU A 7 6.72 25.06 22.60
N ALA A 8 5.53 24.59 22.20
CA ALA A 8 4.86 23.46 22.84
C ALA A 8 5.66 22.16 22.67
N VAL A 9 6.16 21.89 21.45
CA VAL A 9 7.00 20.72 21.16
C VAL A 9 8.32 20.77 21.95
N LEU A 10 9.02 21.91 21.93
CA LEU A 10 10.29 22.06 22.65
C LEU A 10 10.11 22.00 24.18
N LYS A 11 9.01 22.54 24.69
CA LYS A 11 8.67 22.46 26.11
C LYS A 11 8.41 21.01 26.54
N TRP A 12 7.75 20.22 25.70
CA TRP A 12 7.51 18.79 25.96
C TRP A 12 8.81 17.99 26.02
N LEU A 13 9.72 18.22 25.06
CA LEU A 13 11.02 17.55 25.00
C LEU A 13 11.95 17.90 26.16
N GLY A 14 11.63 18.94 26.95
CA GLY A 14 12.47 19.39 28.05
C GLY A 14 13.80 19.98 27.57
N SER A 15 13.83 20.53 26.36
CA SER A 15 15.04 21.06 25.75
C SER A 15 15.66 22.18 26.59
N SER A 16 16.95 22.05 26.89
CA SER A 16 17.70 23.06 27.63
C SER A 16 17.78 24.37 26.84
N SER A 17 17.85 25.52 27.51
CA SER A 17 17.89 26.84 26.85
C SER A 17 18.96 26.97 25.76
N SER A 18 20.12 26.32 25.93
CA SER A 18 21.19 26.29 24.93
C SER A 18 20.89 25.47 23.68
N SER A 19 20.16 24.35 23.82
CA SER A 19 19.80 23.49 22.69
C SER A 19 18.51 23.94 22.01
N ARG A 20 17.64 24.65 22.75
CA ARG A 20 16.32 25.09 22.31
C ARG A 20 16.38 25.97 21.06
N GLU A 21 17.39 26.84 20.92
CA GLU A 21 17.53 27.70 19.74
C GLU A 21 17.86 26.88 18.49
N VAL A 22 18.78 25.91 18.60
CA VAL A 22 19.17 25.02 17.50
C VAL A 22 18.00 24.13 17.08
N GLU A 23 17.30 23.53 18.03
CA GLU A 23 16.13 22.69 17.76
C GLU A 23 14.96 23.47 17.18
N ARG A 24 14.76 24.73 17.63
CA ARG A 24 13.77 25.64 17.05
C ARG A 24 14.07 25.93 15.58
N GLU A 25 15.33 26.19 15.24
CA GLU A 25 15.77 26.40 13.87
C GLU A 25 15.57 25.13 13.02
N GLN A 26 15.93 23.96 13.57
CA GLN A 26 15.68 22.67 12.91
C GLN A 26 14.18 22.41 12.66
N LEU A 27 13.31 22.70 13.61
CA LEU A 27 11.85 22.55 13.46
C LEU A 27 11.28 23.44 12.33
N ARG A 28 11.84 24.63 12.15
CA ARG A 28 11.43 25.56 11.10
C ARG A 28 11.97 25.16 9.73
N ASP A 29 13.26 24.87 9.64
CA ASP A 29 13.95 24.70 8.37
C ASP A 29 13.93 23.25 7.88
N ARG A 30 13.98 22.29 8.81
CA ARG A 30 14.11 20.84 8.54
C ARG A 30 13.21 20.00 9.45
N PRO A 31 11.88 20.21 9.43
CA PRO A 31 10.94 19.49 10.30
C PRO A 31 10.99 17.97 10.12
N LEU A 32 11.37 17.47 8.94
CA LEU A 32 11.49 16.03 8.68
C LEU A 32 12.65 15.41 9.46
N ALA A 33 13.85 16.02 9.40
CA ALA A 33 15.02 15.50 10.11
C ALA A 33 14.84 15.57 11.64
N PHE A 34 14.15 16.62 12.11
CA PHE A 34 13.74 16.72 13.50
C PHE A 34 12.77 15.58 13.89
N LEU A 35 11.76 15.33 13.06
CA LEU A 35 10.79 14.27 13.30
C LEU A 35 11.45 12.89 13.33
N GLU A 36 12.38 12.59 12.42
CA GLU A 36 13.11 11.31 12.40
C GLU A 36 13.90 11.03 13.67
N SER A 37 14.43 12.08 14.32
CA SER A 37 15.24 11.95 15.54
C SER A 37 14.41 11.91 16.83
N HIS A 38 13.19 12.46 16.81
CA HIS A 38 12.37 12.65 18.01
C HIS A 38 10.99 11.98 17.95
N LEU A 39 10.68 11.22 16.90
CA LEU A 39 9.37 10.58 16.72
C LEU A 39 8.95 9.78 17.96
N ASP A 40 9.90 9.08 18.56
CA ASP A 40 9.68 8.15 19.67
C ASP A 40 9.40 8.85 21.00
N LEU A 41 9.79 10.12 21.13
CA LEU A 41 9.65 10.92 22.35
C LEU A 41 8.39 11.79 22.33
N LEU A 42 7.78 11.94 21.16
CA LEU A 42 6.64 12.82 20.94
C LEU A 42 5.32 12.04 21.03
N PRO A 43 4.36 12.50 21.84
CA PRO A 43 3.04 11.89 21.88
C PRO A 43 2.25 12.20 20.60
N SER A 44 1.35 11.29 20.23
CA SER A 44 0.47 11.37 19.04
C SER A 44 -0.18 12.73 18.82
N HIS A 45 -0.72 13.36 19.88
CA HIS A 45 -1.36 14.68 19.76
C HIS A 45 -0.41 15.81 19.35
N LEU A 46 0.89 15.74 19.67
CA LEU A 46 1.91 16.71 19.20
C LEU A 46 2.38 16.37 17.79
N LEU A 47 2.40 15.08 17.43
CA LEU A 47 2.73 14.64 16.08
C LEU A 47 1.74 15.17 15.02
N VAL A 48 0.47 15.41 15.41
CA VAL A 48 -0.53 16.07 14.54
C VAL A 48 -0.06 17.44 14.04
N LEU A 49 0.78 18.17 14.78
CA LEU A 49 1.32 19.45 14.34
C LEU A 49 2.21 19.30 13.09
N PHE A 50 2.93 18.18 12.98
CA PHE A 50 3.74 17.86 11.81
C PHE A 50 2.90 17.50 10.59
N SER A 51 1.60 17.18 10.76
CA SER A 51 0.70 16.96 9.63
C SER A 51 0.49 18.21 8.78
N LYS A 52 0.56 19.39 9.42
CA LYS A 52 0.45 20.70 8.76
C LYS A 52 1.75 21.12 8.10
N ALA A 53 2.89 20.73 8.68
CA ALA A 53 4.22 21.13 8.23
C ALA A 53 4.79 20.21 7.15
N LEU A 54 4.44 18.92 7.19
CA LEU A 54 4.97 17.89 6.30
C LEU A 54 3.88 17.31 5.41
N SER A 55 4.19 17.19 4.12
CA SER A 55 3.37 16.44 3.17
C SER A 55 3.35 14.94 3.51
N VAL A 56 2.30 14.25 3.10
CA VAL A 56 2.14 12.80 3.28
C VAL A 56 3.33 12.02 2.72
N ARG A 57 3.89 12.48 1.59
CA ARG A 57 5.06 11.91 0.93
C ARG A 57 6.35 12.10 1.75
N GLN A 58 6.55 13.27 2.34
CA GLN A 58 7.69 13.51 3.24
C GLN A 58 7.59 12.63 4.48
N ARG A 59 6.40 12.50 5.07
CA ARG A 59 6.17 11.60 6.21
C ARG A 59 6.45 10.13 5.84
N GLY A 60 6.13 9.74 4.61
CA GLY A 60 6.48 8.43 4.05
C GLY A 60 7.98 8.17 3.90
N GLN A 61 8.86 9.15 4.12
CA GLN A 61 10.31 8.94 4.17
C GLN A 61 10.76 8.42 5.55
N VAL A 62 10.00 8.71 6.60
CA VAL A 62 10.29 8.26 7.96
C VAL A 62 9.99 6.77 8.06
N ALA A 63 11.02 5.96 8.33
CA ALA A 63 10.91 4.50 8.36
C ALA A 63 9.81 4.00 9.32
N ARG A 64 9.70 4.60 10.51
CA ARG A 64 8.68 4.23 11.49
C ARG A 64 7.25 4.58 11.02
N ILE A 65 7.06 5.70 10.31
CA ILE A 65 5.75 6.03 9.71
C ILE A 65 5.39 5.01 8.61
N ARG A 66 6.37 4.57 7.81
CA ARG A 66 6.14 3.52 6.80
C ARG A 66 5.70 2.21 7.44
N GLU A 67 6.29 1.85 8.58
CA GLU A 67 5.92 0.63 9.33
C GLU A 67 4.49 0.74 9.86
N ARG A 68 4.12 1.86 10.50
CA ARG A 68 2.75 2.12 10.96
C ARG A 68 1.72 1.98 9.84
N ARG A 69 2.02 2.55 8.66
CA ARG A 69 1.15 2.41 7.48
C ARG A 69 1.02 0.97 7.03
N ARG A 70 2.10 0.18 7.05
CA ARG A 70 2.04 -1.24 6.71
C ARG A 70 1.10 -1.99 7.66
N HIS A 71 1.30 -1.83 8.97
CA HIS A 71 0.45 -2.48 9.98
C HIS A 71 -1.01 -2.05 9.87
N PHE A 72 -1.28 -0.77 9.65
CA PHE A 72 -2.64 -0.27 9.43
C PHE A 72 -3.30 -0.93 8.21
N ALA A 73 -2.57 -1.05 7.10
CA ALA A 73 -3.09 -1.67 5.88
C ALA A 73 -3.37 -3.18 6.08
N GLU A 74 -2.48 -3.88 6.79
CA GLU A 74 -2.63 -5.32 7.08
C GLU A 74 -3.81 -5.60 8.02
N ALA A 75 -3.97 -4.79 9.08
CA ALA A 75 -4.97 -5.01 10.12
C ALA A 75 -6.37 -4.54 9.71
N LYS A 76 -6.49 -3.36 9.11
CA LYS A 76 -7.79 -2.77 8.77
C LYS A 76 -8.26 -3.11 7.36
N ARG A 77 -7.34 -3.33 6.42
CA ARG A 77 -7.61 -3.52 4.98
C ARG A 77 -8.64 -2.51 4.46
N PRO A 78 -8.32 -1.21 4.49
CA PRO A 78 -9.28 -0.18 4.08
C PRO A 78 -9.73 -0.39 2.63
N GLU A 79 -11.02 -0.19 2.37
CA GLU A 79 -11.65 -0.39 1.06
C GLU A 79 -10.99 0.43 -0.06
N GLN A 80 -10.42 1.58 0.28
CA GLN A 80 -9.68 2.44 -0.65
C GLN A 80 -8.37 1.82 -1.18
N LEU A 81 -7.88 0.76 -0.53
CA LEU A 81 -6.74 -0.04 -0.99
C LEU A 81 -7.18 -1.35 -1.65
N SER A 82 -8.49 -1.58 -1.82
CA SER A 82 -9.02 -2.70 -2.60
C SER A 82 -8.67 -2.57 -4.08
N ILE A 83 -8.64 -3.70 -4.79
CA ILE A 83 -8.36 -3.75 -6.23
C ILE A 83 -9.43 -2.96 -7.01
N THR A 84 -10.70 -3.06 -6.61
CA THR A 84 -11.83 -2.40 -7.28
C THR A 84 -11.69 -0.88 -7.24
N GLU A 85 -11.51 -0.31 -6.05
CA GLU A 85 -11.31 1.14 -5.90
C GLU A 85 -10.00 1.62 -6.53
N ALA A 86 -8.92 0.85 -6.38
CA ALA A 86 -7.64 1.22 -6.97
C ALA A 86 -7.64 1.17 -8.50
N ARG A 87 -8.38 0.21 -9.10
CA ARG A 87 -8.60 0.14 -10.55
C ARG A 87 -9.37 1.36 -11.04
N ALA A 88 -10.43 1.76 -10.34
CA ALA A 88 -11.19 2.96 -10.68
C ALA A 88 -10.30 4.23 -10.64
N ARG A 89 -9.38 4.28 -9.68
CA ARG A 89 -8.48 5.42 -9.45
C ARG A 89 -7.25 5.46 -10.38
N ASP A 90 -6.68 4.32 -10.73
CA ASP A 90 -5.50 4.20 -11.60
C ASP A 90 -5.68 3.09 -12.64
N PRO A 91 -6.58 3.28 -13.62
CA PRO A 91 -6.88 2.26 -14.61
C PRO A 91 -5.70 1.95 -15.54
N LEU A 92 -4.78 2.91 -15.71
CA LEU A 92 -3.57 2.70 -16.51
C LEU A 92 -2.57 1.81 -15.80
N ALA A 93 -2.35 2.01 -14.50
CA ALA A 93 -1.52 1.09 -13.71
C ALA A 93 -2.14 -0.31 -13.72
N PHE A 94 -3.45 -0.44 -13.48
CA PHE A 94 -4.14 -1.73 -13.53
C PHE A 94 -3.92 -2.45 -14.87
N LYS A 95 -4.13 -1.74 -16.00
CA LYS A 95 -3.87 -2.30 -17.35
C LYS A 95 -2.41 -2.72 -17.56
N GLN A 96 -1.44 -2.07 -16.92
CA GLN A 96 -0.02 -2.47 -17.05
C GLN A 96 0.28 -3.79 -16.33
N TYR A 97 -0.38 -4.05 -15.20
CA TYR A 97 -0.23 -5.31 -14.47
C TYR A 97 -1.04 -6.44 -15.11
N MET A 98 -2.28 -6.18 -15.52
CA MET A 98 -3.14 -7.20 -16.16
C MET A 98 -2.77 -7.47 -17.62
N GLY A 99 -2.45 -6.42 -18.40
CA GLY A 99 -2.11 -6.54 -19.83
C GLY A 99 -0.70 -7.08 -20.08
N ARG A 100 0.06 -7.39 -19.03
CA ARG A 100 1.38 -8.03 -19.17
C ARG A 100 1.27 -9.46 -19.70
N ALA A 101 0.14 -10.13 -19.45
CA ALA A 101 -0.15 -11.46 -19.98
C ALA A 101 -0.29 -11.47 -21.52
N GLU A 102 -0.89 -10.43 -22.11
CA GLU A 102 -1.20 -10.41 -23.55
C GLU A 102 -0.02 -10.03 -24.47
N LEU A 103 0.96 -9.26 -23.97
CA LEU A 103 2.03 -8.72 -24.81
C LEU A 103 3.27 -9.63 -24.96
N GLY A 104 3.13 -10.89 -24.55
CA GLY A 104 4.05 -11.95 -24.93
C GLY A 104 5.08 -12.29 -23.86
N SER A 105 4.99 -13.54 -23.43
CA SER A 105 5.98 -14.35 -22.71
C SER A 105 7.28 -14.49 -23.50
N SER A 106 7.91 -13.36 -23.83
CA SER A 106 9.16 -13.27 -24.57
C SER A 106 10.12 -12.34 -23.84
N ARG A 107 10.40 -12.65 -22.57
CA ARG A 107 11.56 -12.10 -21.85
C ARG A 107 12.20 -13.14 -20.93
N MET A 108 13.19 -13.81 -21.51
CA MET A 108 14.40 -14.22 -20.79
C MET A 108 14.88 -13.08 -19.88
N GLY A 109 14.89 -13.31 -18.56
CA GLY A 109 15.65 -12.54 -17.58
C GLY A 109 15.06 -11.18 -17.16
N SER A 110 13.95 -11.17 -16.42
CA SER A 110 13.53 -9.96 -15.69
C SER A 110 14.16 -9.93 -14.29
N GLN A 111 15.32 -9.30 -14.21
CA GLN A 111 15.75 -8.60 -13.00
C GLN A 111 14.70 -7.49 -12.72
N PRO A 112 14.22 -7.32 -11.47
CA PRO A 112 13.27 -6.25 -11.15
C PRO A 112 13.87 -4.89 -11.53
N PRO A 113 13.08 -3.95 -12.08
CA PRO A 113 13.59 -2.66 -12.50
C PRO A 113 14.06 -1.89 -11.26
N ALA A 114 15.37 -1.95 -11.01
CA ALA A 114 16.02 -1.06 -10.07
C ALA A 114 15.71 0.37 -10.49
N SER A 115 15.01 1.07 -9.58
CA SER A 115 14.79 2.51 -9.49
C SER A 115 15.74 3.35 -10.34
N ARG A 116 15.44 3.49 -11.63
CA ARG A 116 16.13 4.44 -12.50
C ARG A 116 15.48 5.79 -12.33
N LEU A 117 15.83 6.45 -11.22
CA LEU A 117 15.67 7.87 -11.03
C LEU A 117 16.37 8.57 -12.21
N GLN A 118 15.57 8.98 -13.19
CA GLN A 118 16.03 9.82 -14.28
C GLN A 118 16.38 11.18 -13.69
N GLN A 119 17.69 11.42 -13.55
CA GLN A 119 18.26 12.74 -13.66
C GLN A 119 18.10 13.17 -15.13
N THR A 120 16.97 13.80 -15.46
CA THR A 120 16.89 14.64 -16.66
C THR A 120 17.37 16.04 -16.29
N SER A 121 18.67 16.25 -16.39
CA SER A 121 19.24 17.58 -16.57
C SER A 121 18.92 18.05 -17.99
N ALA A 122 17.81 18.75 -18.15
CA ALA A 122 17.51 19.51 -19.36
C ALA A 122 17.39 20.99 -18.98
N SER A 123 18.47 21.71 -19.27
CA SER A 123 18.52 23.16 -19.28
C SER A 123 17.48 23.69 -20.27
N SER A 124 16.38 24.24 -19.77
CA SER A 124 15.52 25.12 -20.57
C SER A 124 16.02 26.55 -20.45
N PRO A 125 16.29 27.26 -21.57
CA PRO A 125 16.61 28.68 -21.54
C PRO A 125 15.37 29.48 -21.19
N SER A 126 15.47 30.21 -20.07
CA SER A 126 14.48 31.14 -19.55
C SER A 126 14.26 32.29 -20.53
N ALA A 127 13.13 32.28 -21.25
CA ALA A 127 12.62 33.48 -21.91
C ALA A 127 11.89 34.35 -20.87
N PRO A 128 12.08 35.69 -20.87
CA PRO A 128 11.36 36.57 -19.96
C PRO A 128 9.89 36.68 -20.39
N LEU A 129 8.99 36.05 -19.63
CA LEU A 129 7.55 36.22 -19.76
C LEU A 129 7.15 37.55 -19.12
N GLU A 130 7.14 38.57 -19.96
CA GLU A 130 6.64 39.90 -19.66
C GLU A 130 5.10 39.88 -19.58
N GLY A 131 4.58 39.91 -18.36
CA GLY A 131 3.39 40.69 -17.99
C GLY A 131 2.11 40.51 -18.81
N GLN A 132 1.56 39.30 -18.94
CA GLN A 132 0.12 39.15 -19.16
C GLN A 132 -0.57 38.85 -17.82
N ARG A 133 -1.04 39.92 -17.17
CA ARG A 133 -2.03 39.81 -16.09
C ARG A 133 -3.33 39.28 -16.71
N GLU A 134 -3.51 37.97 -16.68
CA GLU A 134 -4.79 37.35 -16.99
C GLU A 134 -5.84 37.97 -16.04
N LYS A 135 -6.87 38.58 -16.64
CA LYS A 135 -8.00 39.09 -15.91
C LYS A 135 -8.69 37.91 -15.24
N VAL A 136 -8.58 37.83 -13.92
CA VAL A 136 -9.38 36.93 -13.09
C VAL A 136 -10.84 37.15 -13.48
N THR A 137 -11.40 36.16 -14.17
CA THR A 137 -12.79 36.19 -14.63
C THR A 137 -13.64 35.73 -13.47
N ASP A 138 -14.71 36.45 -13.15
CA ASP A 138 -15.60 36.09 -12.05
C ASP A 138 -16.18 34.67 -12.28
N PRO A 139 -16.28 33.84 -11.23
CA PRO A 139 -16.65 32.44 -11.34
C PRO A 139 -18.04 32.22 -11.97
N GLU A 140 -18.94 33.21 -11.89
CA GLU A 140 -20.26 33.14 -12.55
C GLU A 140 -20.18 33.27 -14.08
N ASP A 141 -19.20 34.00 -14.62
CA ASP A 141 -19.03 34.19 -16.06
C ASP A 141 -18.38 32.98 -16.74
N VAL A 142 -17.64 32.15 -15.99
CA VAL A 142 -17.07 30.90 -16.51
C VAL A 142 -18.19 29.91 -16.88
N MET A 143 -19.27 29.88 -16.10
CA MET A 143 -20.42 28.98 -16.32
C MET A 143 -21.24 29.34 -17.57
N ASN A 144 -21.20 30.60 -18.01
CA ASN A 144 -21.95 31.07 -19.18
C ASN A 144 -21.19 30.90 -20.51
N GLN A 145 -19.95 30.40 -20.50
CA GLN A 145 -19.21 30.21 -21.75
C GLN A 145 -19.86 29.09 -22.60
N PRO A 146 -20.00 29.28 -23.93
CA PRO A 146 -20.71 28.35 -24.82
C PRO A 146 -20.08 26.94 -24.86
N ARG A 147 -18.82 26.79 -24.45
CA ARG A 147 -18.17 25.48 -24.29
C ARG A 147 -18.75 24.66 -23.13
N PHE A 148 -19.21 25.30 -22.06
CA PHE A 148 -19.79 24.64 -20.88
C PHE A 148 -21.31 24.48 -20.98
N GLN A 149 -21.99 25.29 -21.81
CA GLN A 149 -23.42 25.11 -22.08
C GLN A 149 -23.76 23.75 -22.72
N LYS A 150 -22.79 23.09 -23.39
CA LYS A 150 -22.97 21.72 -23.88
C LYS A 150 -22.87 20.66 -22.77
N LEU A 151 -22.14 20.92 -21.68
CA LEU A 151 -22.08 20.02 -20.52
C LEU A 151 -23.29 20.16 -19.59
N VAL A 152 -23.92 21.33 -19.56
CA VAL A 152 -25.12 21.59 -18.73
C VAL A 152 -26.42 21.16 -19.43
N LYS A 153 -26.34 20.68 -20.67
CA LYS A 153 -27.48 20.01 -21.32
C LYS A 153 -27.67 18.62 -20.71
N ARG A 154 -28.34 18.64 -19.56
CA ARG A 154 -29.25 17.62 -19.02
C ARG A 154 -28.74 16.19 -19.14
N TYR A 155 -27.99 15.79 -18.12
CA TYR A 155 -28.19 14.44 -17.58
C TYR A 155 -29.64 14.39 -17.10
N ASP A 156 -30.52 13.72 -17.85
CA ASP A 156 -31.80 13.30 -17.29
C ASP A 156 -31.46 12.17 -16.31
N GLU A 157 -31.52 12.47 -15.02
CA GLU A 157 -31.22 11.49 -13.95
C GLU A 157 -32.05 10.22 -14.13
N GLU A 158 -33.26 10.35 -14.69
CA GLU A 158 -34.16 9.24 -15.00
C GLU A 158 -33.64 8.33 -16.13
N GLU A 159 -32.98 8.89 -17.15
CA GLU A 159 -32.34 8.12 -18.22
C GLU A 159 -31.11 7.37 -17.70
N LEU A 160 -30.32 8.02 -16.84
CA LEU A 160 -29.13 7.41 -16.24
C LEU A 160 -29.51 6.27 -15.28
N LEU A 161 -30.54 6.47 -14.45
CA LEU A 161 -31.10 5.41 -13.60
C LEU A 161 -31.70 4.26 -14.42
N GLY A 162 -32.32 4.56 -15.57
CA GLY A 162 -32.79 3.56 -16.51
C GLY A 162 -31.65 2.68 -17.07
N THR A 163 -30.53 3.30 -17.45
CA THR A 163 -29.36 2.55 -17.95
C THR A 163 -28.72 1.67 -16.87
N LEU A 164 -28.65 2.15 -15.62
CA LEU A 164 -28.14 1.38 -14.48
C LEU A 164 -28.99 0.14 -14.21
N ARG A 165 -30.32 0.29 -14.21
CA ARG A 165 -31.25 -0.83 -13.97
C ARG A 165 -31.17 -1.89 -15.08
N GLN A 166 -31.02 -1.45 -16.33
CA GLN A 166 -30.87 -2.37 -17.47
C GLN A 166 -29.51 -3.08 -17.46
N GLN A 167 -28.48 -2.48 -16.87
CA GLN A 167 -27.19 -3.13 -16.69
C GLN A 167 -27.26 -4.18 -15.58
N GLU A 168 -27.90 -3.86 -14.46
CA GLU A 168 -28.12 -4.79 -13.34
C GLU A 168 -28.95 -6.03 -13.76
N GLU A 169 -29.95 -5.85 -14.62
CA GLU A 169 -30.75 -6.95 -15.16
C GLU A 169 -29.92 -7.89 -16.07
N ARG A 170 -29.01 -7.35 -16.88
CA ARG A 170 -28.10 -8.18 -17.71
C ARG A 170 -27.05 -8.91 -16.89
N GLU A 171 -26.55 -8.28 -15.84
CA GLU A 171 -25.59 -8.89 -14.91
C GLU A 171 -26.26 -10.02 -14.11
N ALA A 172 -27.54 -9.89 -13.77
CA ALA A 172 -28.30 -10.97 -13.13
C ALA A 172 -28.53 -12.17 -14.07
N GLU A 173 -28.90 -11.95 -15.33
CA GLU A 173 -29.07 -13.02 -16.33
C GLU A 173 -27.76 -13.80 -16.59
N THR A 174 -26.61 -13.11 -16.61
CA THR A 174 -25.32 -13.77 -16.84
C THR A 174 -24.85 -14.61 -15.65
N ILE A 175 -25.27 -14.30 -14.43
CA ILE A 175 -24.97 -15.13 -13.25
C ILE A 175 -25.81 -16.41 -13.26
N GLU A 176 -27.07 -16.33 -13.70
CA GLU A 176 -27.98 -17.49 -13.76
C GLU A 176 -27.56 -18.49 -14.85
N GLU A 177 -27.05 -18.03 -16.00
CA GLU A 177 -26.50 -18.93 -17.05
C GLU A 177 -25.26 -19.70 -16.57
N VAL A 178 -24.36 -19.06 -15.82
CA VAL A 178 -23.13 -19.71 -15.31
C VAL A 178 -23.43 -20.76 -14.24
N GLU A 179 -24.42 -20.52 -13.36
CA GLU A 179 -24.83 -21.52 -12.37
C GLU A 179 -25.56 -22.73 -12.99
N SER A 180 -26.13 -22.60 -14.20
CA SER A 180 -26.75 -23.73 -14.91
C SER A 180 -25.75 -24.61 -15.66
N ASP A 181 -24.64 -24.05 -16.17
CA ASP A 181 -23.62 -24.82 -16.89
C ASP A 181 -22.71 -25.64 -15.94
N GLU A 182 -22.51 -25.21 -14.69
CA GLU A 182 -21.75 -25.96 -13.68
C GLU A 182 -22.44 -27.27 -13.19
N GLN A 183 -23.70 -27.51 -13.54
CA GLN A 183 -24.42 -28.75 -13.19
C GLN A 183 -24.47 -29.81 -14.30
N GLU A 184 -24.12 -29.49 -15.54
CA GLU A 184 -24.12 -30.46 -16.66
C GLU A 184 -22.74 -31.08 -16.96
N GLU A 185 -21.63 -30.55 -16.43
CA GLU A 185 -20.27 -31.05 -16.73
C GLU A 185 -19.78 -32.21 -15.83
N GLU A 186 -20.56 -32.70 -14.87
CA GLU A 186 -20.12 -33.82 -13.98
C GLU A 186 -20.38 -35.24 -14.51
N GLU A 187 -20.95 -35.44 -15.71
CA GLU A 187 -21.35 -36.79 -16.19
C GLU A 187 -20.69 -37.34 -17.47
N GLU A 188 -19.78 -36.63 -18.16
CA GLU A 188 -19.13 -37.15 -19.39
C GLU A 188 -17.59 -37.11 -19.35
N GLU A 189 -16.96 -37.91 -18.47
CA GLU A 189 -15.58 -38.35 -18.66
C GLU A 189 -15.48 -39.88 -18.65
N GLU A 190 -15.82 -40.53 -19.77
CA GLU A 190 -15.21 -41.82 -20.12
C GLU A 190 -15.05 -41.98 -21.64
N GLU A 191 -13.85 -42.42 -22.03
CA GLU A 191 -13.44 -42.99 -23.32
C GLU A 191 -12.86 -42.11 -24.47
N VAL A 192 -11.54 -42.27 -24.62
CA VAL A 192 -10.76 -42.47 -25.87
C VAL A 192 -10.46 -41.25 -26.76
N SER A 193 -9.16 -40.94 -26.89
CA SER A 193 -8.47 -41.02 -28.19
C SER A 193 -6.96 -40.74 -28.06
N GLU A 194 -6.15 -41.77 -28.30
CA GLU A 194 -4.72 -41.63 -28.61
C GLU A 194 -4.55 -40.91 -29.96
N GLY A 195 -4.15 -39.65 -29.91
CA GLY A 195 -3.81 -38.86 -31.09
C GLY A 195 -2.84 -37.74 -30.73
N GLU A 196 -1.54 -38.08 -30.65
CA GLU A 196 -0.44 -37.13 -30.48
C GLU A 196 -0.47 -36.03 -31.55
N ARG A 197 -1.04 -34.88 -31.18
CA ARG A 197 -0.57 -33.57 -31.64
C ARG A 197 -0.14 -32.81 -30.39
N PRO A 198 1.08 -32.22 -30.34
CA PRO A 198 1.42 -31.29 -29.29
C PRO A 198 0.62 -30.00 -29.52
N SER A 199 -0.63 -29.98 -29.05
CA SER A 199 -1.38 -28.75 -28.87
C SER A 199 -0.72 -28.00 -27.72
N ASN A 200 0.07 -27.00 -28.10
CA ASN A 200 0.74 -26.09 -27.18
C ASN A 200 -0.27 -25.02 -26.71
N GLU A 201 -1.49 -25.43 -26.40
CA GLU A 201 -2.51 -24.57 -25.82
C GLU A 201 -2.21 -24.44 -24.33
N PRO A 202 -2.03 -23.21 -23.82
CA PRO A 202 -1.85 -23.00 -22.39
C PRO A 202 -3.08 -23.58 -21.69
N LYS A 203 -2.85 -24.42 -20.68
CA LYS A 203 -3.94 -24.98 -19.88
C LYS A 203 -4.66 -23.83 -19.19
N GLU A 204 -5.98 -23.88 -19.12
CA GLU A 204 -6.80 -22.84 -18.49
C GLU A 204 -6.38 -22.58 -17.02
N GLU A 205 -5.92 -23.63 -16.32
CA GLU A 205 -5.33 -23.53 -14.99
C GLU A 205 -4.13 -22.56 -14.92
N ASP A 206 -3.28 -22.54 -15.96
CA ASP A 206 -2.12 -21.65 -16.02
C ASP A 206 -2.56 -20.19 -16.21
N ALA A 207 -3.64 -19.95 -16.96
CA ALA A 207 -4.19 -18.62 -17.20
C ALA A 207 -4.81 -18.03 -15.91
N ILE A 208 -5.59 -18.83 -15.17
CA ILE A 208 -6.19 -18.41 -13.89
C ILE A 208 -5.09 -18.11 -12.87
N ALA A 209 -4.04 -18.94 -12.79
CA ALA A 209 -2.92 -18.71 -11.89
C ALA A 209 -2.14 -17.43 -12.25
N GLU A 210 -1.95 -17.13 -13.54
CA GLU A 210 -1.32 -15.90 -14.00
C GLU A 210 -2.14 -14.66 -13.63
N GLU A 211 -3.46 -14.70 -13.82
CA GLU A 211 -4.36 -13.61 -13.45
C GLU A 211 -4.28 -13.29 -11.96
N GLN A 212 -4.39 -14.31 -11.10
CA GLN A 212 -4.27 -14.13 -9.64
C GLN A 212 -2.90 -13.57 -9.23
N ASN A 213 -1.83 -13.92 -9.95
CA ASN A 213 -0.51 -13.37 -9.69
C ASN A 213 -0.43 -11.89 -10.10
N ASN A 214 -1.02 -11.52 -11.25
CA ASN A 214 -1.09 -10.13 -11.70
C ASN A 214 -1.90 -9.25 -10.74
N GLU A 215 -2.99 -9.77 -10.19
CA GLU A 215 -3.78 -9.09 -9.16
C GLU A 215 -2.98 -8.86 -7.87
N LYS A 216 -2.25 -9.88 -7.38
CA LYS A 216 -1.37 -9.75 -6.21
C LYS A 216 -0.26 -8.74 -6.44
N ASP A 217 0.32 -8.70 -7.63
CA ASP A 217 1.33 -7.71 -8.02
C ASP A 217 0.75 -6.29 -8.01
N PHE A 218 -0.45 -6.10 -8.56
CA PHE A 218 -1.15 -4.82 -8.53
C PHE A 218 -1.51 -4.40 -7.09
N GLN A 219 -1.98 -5.33 -6.27
CA GLN A 219 -2.26 -5.07 -4.85
C GLN A 219 -1.00 -4.64 -4.09
N THR A 220 0.12 -5.32 -4.34
CA THR A 220 1.43 -4.97 -3.76
C THR A 220 1.87 -3.57 -4.19
N TYR A 221 1.65 -3.20 -5.46
CA TYR A 221 1.93 -1.87 -5.97
C TYR A 221 1.11 -0.78 -5.28
N ILE A 222 -0.19 -0.99 -5.08
CA ILE A 222 -1.08 -0.05 -4.38
C ILE A 222 -0.62 0.13 -2.92
N LEU A 223 -0.33 -0.98 -2.24
CA LEU A 223 0.16 -0.97 -0.87
C LEU A 223 1.47 -0.19 -0.77
N GLN A 224 2.41 -0.40 -1.69
CA GLN A 224 3.67 0.32 -1.72
C GLN A 224 3.48 1.82 -1.91
N ARG A 225 2.54 2.25 -2.77
CA ARG A 225 2.20 3.67 -2.96
C ARG A 225 1.59 4.28 -1.70
N PHE A 226 0.70 3.56 -1.02
CA PHE A 226 0.17 4.00 0.27
C PHE A 226 1.28 4.19 1.30
N ILE A 227 2.16 3.19 1.48
CA ILE A 227 3.30 3.27 2.41
C ILE A 227 4.17 4.49 2.09
N GLN A 228 4.45 4.76 0.81
CA GLN A 228 5.25 5.92 0.37
C GLN A 228 4.55 7.28 0.48
N GLY A 229 3.23 7.30 0.73
CA GLY A 229 2.47 8.53 0.90
C GLY A 229 2.03 9.16 -0.42
N ASP A 230 1.33 8.37 -1.23
CA ASP A 230 0.70 8.84 -2.47
C ASP A 230 -0.33 9.96 -2.20
N PRO A 231 -0.13 11.17 -2.76
CA PRO A 231 -1.04 12.30 -2.56
C PRO A 231 -2.40 12.09 -3.26
N ARG A 232 -2.55 11.09 -4.14
CA ARG A 232 -3.84 10.76 -4.76
C ARG A 232 -4.76 9.95 -3.85
N LEU A 233 -4.25 9.42 -2.73
CA LEU A 233 -5.07 8.73 -1.74
C LEU A 233 -5.74 9.75 -0.80
N PRO A 234 -6.96 9.45 -0.28
CA PRO A 234 -7.61 10.29 0.69
C PRO A 234 -6.72 10.58 1.91
N ALA A 235 -6.64 11.85 2.32
CA ALA A 235 -5.82 12.28 3.45
C ALA A 235 -6.22 11.58 4.76
N SER A 236 -7.50 11.18 4.89
CA SER A 236 -8.04 10.45 6.05
C SER A 236 -7.37 9.09 6.30
N LEU A 237 -6.86 8.42 5.26
CA LEU A 237 -6.15 7.15 5.40
C LEU A 237 -4.82 7.32 6.15
N TYR A 238 -4.23 8.50 6.07
CA TYR A 238 -2.94 8.83 6.69
C TYR A 238 -3.08 9.36 8.11
N ALA A 239 -4.28 9.30 8.70
CA ALA A 239 -4.46 9.54 10.13
C ALA A 239 -3.67 8.53 10.99
N CYS A 240 -3.40 7.33 10.46
CA CYS A 240 -2.59 6.30 11.10
C CYS A 240 -1.10 6.66 11.27
N ASP A 241 -0.60 7.70 10.58
CA ASP A 241 0.82 8.10 10.65
C ASP A 241 1.27 8.39 12.09
N PHE A 242 0.35 8.80 12.95
CA PHE A 242 0.59 9.30 14.29
C PHE A 242 -0.21 8.58 15.37
N ASP A 243 -0.82 7.44 15.03
CA ASP A 243 -1.61 6.66 15.97
C ASP A 243 -0.70 5.60 16.63
N ASP A 244 -0.62 5.68 17.96
CA ASP A 244 0.28 4.88 18.79
C ASP A 244 -0.18 3.41 18.89
N VAL A 245 -1.44 3.11 18.56
CA VAL A 245 -1.99 1.73 18.59
C VAL A 245 -1.29 0.82 17.58
N TRP A 246 -0.84 1.37 16.45
CA TRP A 246 -0.17 0.63 15.38
C TRP A 246 1.32 0.44 15.62
N ASP A 247 1.89 1.08 16.64
CA ASP A 247 3.24 0.75 17.12
C ASP A 247 3.26 -0.57 17.89
N GLY A 248 2.07 -1.17 18.09
CA GLY A 248 1.83 -2.58 18.39
C GLY A 248 2.93 -3.18 19.21
N ASP A 249 3.17 -2.63 20.40
CA ASP A 249 4.16 -3.12 21.35
C ASP A 249 5.36 -3.83 20.66
N VAL A 250 6.17 -3.07 19.93
CA VAL A 250 7.62 -3.24 20.07
C VAL A 250 8.01 -2.80 21.50
N GLN A 251 7.27 -3.27 22.51
CA GLN A 251 7.84 -3.65 23.78
C GLN A 251 8.88 -4.71 23.43
N VAL A 252 10.06 -4.20 23.12
CA VAL A 252 11.32 -4.75 23.58
C VAL A 252 11.19 -4.91 25.09
N GLY A 253 10.47 -5.95 25.49
CA GLY A 253 10.12 -6.26 26.86
C GLY A 253 10.19 -7.76 27.05
N ALA A 254 11.24 -8.45 26.59
CA ALA A 254 11.48 -9.85 26.99
C ALA A 254 12.90 -10.39 26.75
N ASN A 255 13.60 -10.06 25.65
CA ASN A 255 14.73 -10.91 25.23
C ASN A 255 16.16 -10.48 25.63
N ALA A 256 16.36 -9.35 26.32
CA ALA A 256 17.70 -9.03 26.86
C ALA A 256 18.04 -9.81 28.14
N ARG A 257 17.03 -10.34 28.86
CA ARG A 257 17.25 -11.23 30.03
C ARG A 257 17.11 -12.71 29.70
N ASP A 258 16.30 -13.09 28.70
CA ASP A 258 16.19 -14.49 28.30
C ASP A 258 17.34 -14.99 27.39
N ALA A 259 18.06 -14.10 26.71
CA ALA A 259 19.32 -14.48 26.04
C ALA A 259 20.43 -14.88 27.04
N GLN A 260 20.40 -14.39 28.29
CA GLN A 260 21.31 -14.83 29.35
C GLN A 260 20.85 -16.14 30.02
N ASN A 261 19.54 -16.40 30.08
CA ASN A 261 19.00 -17.63 30.66
C ASN A 261 19.16 -18.86 29.74
N LEU A 262 19.21 -18.70 28.42
CA LEU A 262 19.41 -19.84 27.50
C LEU A 262 20.85 -20.39 27.61
N ASP A 263 21.84 -19.53 27.80
CA ASP A 263 23.25 -19.92 27.98
C ASP A 263 23.47 -20.64 29.34
N ASP A 264 22.77 -20.21 30.40
CA ASP A 264 22.79 -20.89 31.70
C ASP A 264 22.03 -22.22 31.71
N ARG A 265 20.99 -22.37 30.90
CA ARG A 265 20.25 -23.64 30.74
C ARG A 265 21.07 -24.69 29.97
N ILE A 266 21.88 -24.27 29.00
CA ILE A 266 22.81 -25.15 28.28
C ILE A 266 23.96 -25.59 29.19
N ARG A 267 24.42 -24.73 30.12
CA ARG A 267 25.49 -25.07 31.08
C ARG A 267 25.04 -25.94 32.25
N ARG A 268 23.73 -25.94 32.59
CA ARG A 268 23.15 -26.75 33.67
C ARG A 268 22.51 -28.07 33.23
N ALA A 269 22.60 -28.44 31.95
CA ALA A 269 22.23 -29.79 31.54
C ALA A 269 23.14 -30.79 32.29
N PRO A 270 22.60 -31.67 33.15
CA PRO A 270 23.40 -32.70 33.80
C PRO A 270 23.97 -33.57 32.67
N LYS A 271 25.31 -33.66 32.60
CA LYS A 271 25.97 -34.66 31.77
C LYS A 271 25.47 -36.01 32.27
N ARG A 272 24.49 -36.58 31.56
CA ARG A 272 24.04 -37.96 31.73
C ARG A 272 25.30 -38.83 31.67
N SER A 273 25.65 -39.42 32.80
CA SER A 273 26.64 -40.49 32.86
C SER A 273 26.11 -41.63 32.01
N SER A 274 26.81 -41.88 30.91
CA SER A 274 26.67 -43.05 30.06
C SER A 274 27.23 -44.25 30.82
N GLU A 275 26.41 -44.96 31.56
CA GLU A 275 26.70 -46.33 32.00
C GLU A 275 25.45 -46.88 32.68
N GLU A 276 25.14 -48.14 32.36
CA GLU A 276 24.19 -49.00 33.08
C GLU A 276 22.70 -48.66 32.94
N ALA A 277 22.00 -49.37 32.06
CA ALA A 277 20.91 -50.22 32.54
C ALA A 277 20.27 -51.13 31.46
N TRP A 278 20.69 -52.41 31.49
CA TRP A 278 19.81 -53.59 31.61
C TRP A 278 18.81 -53.82 30.44
N PHE A 279 19.06 -54.68 29.45
CA PHE A 279 19.14 -56.16 29.57
C PHE A 279 18.18 -56.71 30.64
N ASP A 280 17.02 -57.16 30.17
CA ASP A 280 16.20 -58.32 30.60
C ASP A 280 15.12 -58.40 29.50
N GLU A 281 15.21 -59.23 28.46
CA GLU A 281 15.23 -60.71 28.45
C GLU A 281 13.98 -61.32 29.10
N GLU A 282 13.33 -62.22 28.33
CA GLU A 282 12.43 -63.29 28.78
C GLU A 282 11.05 -62.87 29.36
N GLU A 283 9.94 -63.59 29.25
CA GLU A 283 9.58 -64.92 28.75
C GLU A 283 8.03 -65.00 28.80
N GLU A 284 7.44 -65.92 28.01
CA GLU A 284 6.17 -66.65 28.31
C GLU A 284 4.85 -65.85 28.44
N SER A 285 3.69 -66.24 27.89
CA SER A 285 3.12 -67.48 27.33
C SER A 285 1.97 -67.11 26.37
#